data_AF-A0A0G2EG60-F1
#
_entry.id   AF-A0A0G2EG60-F1
#
_cell.length_a   1.000
_cell.length_b   1.000
_cell.length_c   1.000
_cell.angle_alpha   90.00
_cell.angle_beta   90.00
_cell.angle_gamma   90.00
#
_symmetry.space_group_name_H-M   'P 1'
#
loop_
_entity.id
_entity.type
_entity.pdbx_description
1 polymer ?
#
loop_
_entity_poly.entity_id
_entity_poly.type
_entity_poly.pdbx_seq_one_letter_code
_entity_poly.pdbx_strand_id
1 'polypeptide(L)'
;MISLLLLQPVLSEGDGGAIEAVIGAVLERVNRTDGRVCHEETIGDYATYLNLQRNITSTAPLYDYKMIDTDFYLPVVLAEYFVKRGTGRQRKDAFLATEATVDPANQGLHYGDLALMTAERIMNIDIAAEKAQELVQSYVNESNFGGSANSDNITASVRFHGIALDGNDNQSIVRVMNTDDCFRLFLVNSTNQKQLTSFLDQAAEHLLQPFPVGLSTSVGVLVANPAYGGDPVYARNFTSNAYHGTVVWSWQLSMLAAGLARQLDRCSSADIPDFCNDTTVHGKVRLAYNHLWDLIDANRAHLSSEVWSWVYNAEDFEYTPLGALPPPAGQSPTESNIRQLWSLTFLAVRRDEALR
;
A
#
# COMPACT_ATOMS: atom_id res chain seq x y z
N MET A 1 -12.40 -22.65 -2.27
CA MET A 1 -12.75 -21.37 -2.94
C MET A 1 -13.20 -21.53 -4.38
N ILE A 2 -12.47 -22.25 -5.25
CA ILE A 2 -12.93 -22.48 -6.65
C ILE A 2 -14.35 -23.09 -6.69
N SER A 3 -14.62 -24.09 -5.86
CA SER A 3 -15.96 -24.71 -5.78
C SER A 3 -17.05 -23.72 -5.37
N LEU A 4 -16.74 -22.71 -4.54
CA LEU A 4 -17.68 -21.65 -4.17
C LEU A 4 -18.08 -20.85 -5.41
N LEU A 5 -17.11 -20.46 -6.24
CA LEU A 5 -17.35 -19.69 -7.46
C LEU A 5 -18.16 -20.50 -8.48
N LEU A 6 -17.86 -21.79 -8.64
CA LEU A 6 -18.57 -22.67 -9.57
C LEU A 6 -20.00 -23.01 -9.12
N LEU A 7 -20.21 -23.19 -7.82
CA LEU A 7 -21.52 -23.56 -7.24
C LEU A 7 -22.35 -22.34 -6.82
N GLN A 8 -21.84 -21.12 -7.01
CA GLN A 8 -22.50 -19.88 -6.59
C GLN A 8 -24.00 -19.78 -6.99
N PRO A 9 -24.45 -20.27 -8.17
CA PRO A 9 -25.87 -20.24 -8.53
C PRO A 9 -26.80 -21.10 -7.65
N VAL A 10 -26.27 -22.07 -6.91
CA VAL A 10 -27.05 -22.99 -6.05
C VAL A 10 -26.76 -22.83 -4.57
N LEU A 11 -25.79 -22.01 -4.18
CA LEU A 11 -25.45 -21.73 -2.78
C LEU A 11 -26.35 -20.63 -2.21
N SER A 12 -26.75 -20.77 -0.95
CA SER A 12 -27.51 -19.74 -0.25
C SER A 12 -26.63 -18.52 0.09
N GLU A 13 -27.21 -17.32 -0.06
CA GLU A 13 -26.59 -16.05 0.27
C GLU A 13 -27.12 -15.48 1.59
N GLY A 14 -26.41 -14.49 2.13
CA GLY A 14 -26.80 -13.74 3.31
C GLY A 14 -26.30 -14.36 4.61
N ASP A 15 -26.81 -13.84 5.72
CA ASP A 15 -26.44 -14.28 7.06
C ASP A 15 -26.74 -15.77 7.27
N GLY A 16 -25.75 -16.54 7.72
CA GLY A 16 -25.84 -17.99 7.83
C GLY A 16 -25.91 -18.74 6.49
N GLY A 17 -25.76 -18.05 5.37
CA GLY A 17 -25.72 -18.64 4.03
C GLY A 17 -24.44 -19.42 3.76
N ALA A 18 -24.51 -20.36 2.81
CA ALA A 18 -23.38 -21.21 2.46
C ALA A 18 -22.18 -20.43 1.90
N ILE A 19 -22.42 -19.30 1.21
CA ILE A 19 -21.33 -18.45 0.70
C ILE A 19 -20.51 -17.85 1.86
N GLU A 20 -21.18 -17.21 2.82
CA GLU A 20 -20.53 -16.61 3.99
C GLU A 20 -19.85 -17.68 4.86
N ALA A 21 -20.45 -18.86 5.01
CA ALA A 21 -19.84 -19.98 5.73
C ALA A 21 -18.50 -20.43 5.12
N VAL A 22 -18.42 -20.52 3.78
CA VAL A 22 -17.19 -20.90 3.09
C VAL A 22 -16.13 -19.80 3.23
N ILE A 23 -16.51 -18.53 3.08
CA ILE A 23 -15.56 -17.41 3.23
C ILE A 23 -15.04 -17.35 4.67
N GLY A 24 -15.92 -17.48 5.67
CA GLY A 24 -15.57 -17.49 7.07
C GLY A 24 -14.61 -18.62 7.39
N ALA A 25 -14.89 -19.83 6.89
CA ALA A 25 -14.00 -20.98 7.08
C ALA A 25 -12.58 -20.75 6.54
N VAL A 26 -12.42 -19.98 5.46
CA VAL A 26 -11.11 -19.61 4.92
C VAL A 26 -10.43 -18.56 5.82
N LEU A 27 -11.14 -17.48 6.14
CA LEU A 27 -10.59 -16.37 6.94
C LEU A 27 -10.15 -16.82 8.32
N GLU A 28 -10.95 -17.65 8.99
CA GLU A 28 -10.67 -18.29 10.27
C GLU A 28 -9.27 -18.96 10.36
N ARG A 29 -8.73 -19.40 9.21
CA ARG A 29 -7.49 -20.18 9.11
C ARG A 29 -6.39 -19.43 8.35
N VAL A 30 -6.52 -18.12 8.18
CA VAL A 30 -5.41 -17.30 7.67
C VAL A 30 -4.31 -17.26 8.71
N ASN A 31 -3.06 -17.43 8.28
CA ASN A 31 -1.91 -17.34 9.16
C ASN A 31 -1.69 -15.88 9.56
N ARG A 32 -1.95 -15.53 10.83
CA ARG A 32 -1.77 -14.16 11.35
C ARG A 32 -0.35 -13.58 11.22
N THR A 33 0.65 -14.41 10.98
CA THR A 33 2.05 -13.94 10.94
C THR A 33 2.40 -13.36 9.58
N ASP A 34 1.90 -13.98 8.51
CA ASP A 34 2.33 -13.66 7.14
C ASP A 34 1.20 -13.60 6.11
N GLY A 35 -0.06 -13.74 6.53
CA GLY A 35 -1.25 -13.62 5.68
C GLY A 35 -1.55 -14.81 4.78
N ARG A 36 -0.81 -15.94 4.89
CA ARG A 36 -1.07 -17.13 4.07
C ARG A 36 -2.45 -17.69 4.33
N VAL A 37 -3.12 -18.08 3.25
CA VAL A 37 -4.41 -18.73 3.31
C VAL A 37 -4.20 -20.24 3.41
N CYS A 38 -4.84 -20.85 4.40
CA CYS A 38 -4.84 -22.30 4.57
C CYS A 38 -5.52 -22.99 3.38
N HIS A 39 -4.81 -23.93 2.75
CA HIS A 39 -5.32 -24.73 1.63
C HIS A 39 -6.21 -25.86 2.15
N GLU A 40 -5.73 -26.56 3.18
CA GLU A 40 -6.37 -27.72 3.79
C GLU A 40 -6.03 -27.79 5.28
N GLU A 41 -6.91 -28.42 6.05
CA GLU A 41 -6.66 -28.71 7.46
C GLU A 41 -6.61 -30.22 7.71
N THR A 42 -5.68 -30.61 8.58
CA THR A 42 -5.68 -31.94 9.18
C THR A 42 -6.29 -31.85 10.57
N ILE A 43 -7.31 -32.67 10.82
CA ILE A 43 -8.08 -32.69 12.07
C ILE A 43 -8.18 -34.13 12.63
N GLY A 44 -8.66 -34.26 13.87
CA GLY A 44 -8.92 -35.55 14.51
C GLY A 44 -7.67 -36.39 14.77
N ASP A 45 -7.81 -37.72 14.75
CA ASP A 45 -6.73 -38.65 15.09
C ASP A 45 -5.49 -38.51 14.19
N TYR A 46 -5.69 -38.10 12.93
CA TYR A 46 -4.57 -37.87 12.03
C TYR A 46 -3.74 -36.64 12.46
N ALA A 47 -4.38 -35.59 12.97
CA ALA A 47 -3.66 -34.44 13.55
C ALA A 47 -2.86 -34.86 14.80
N THR A 48 -3.47 -35.65 15.68
CA THR A 48 -2.79 -36.22 16.86
C THR A 48 -1.57 -37.04 16.46
N TYR A 49 -1.70 -37.91 15.45
CA TYR A 49 -0.60 -38.71 14.93
C TYR A 49 0.55 -37.84 14.39
N LEU A 50 0.25 -36.82 13.57
CA LEU A 50 1.26 -35.93 13.01
C LEU A 50 1.94 -35.05 14.08
N ASN A 51 1.21 -34.60 15.09
CA ASN A 51 1.80 -33.88 16.23
C ASN A 51 2.76 -34.78 17.01
N LEU A 52 2.39 -36.04 17.28
CA LEU A 52 3.27 -37.01 17.93
C LEU A 52 4.55 -37.26 17.14
N GLN A 53 4.48 -37.33 15.81
CA GLN A 53 5.67 -37.44 14.94
C GLN A 53 6.62 -36.23 15.08
N ARG A 54 6.12 -35.08 15.50
CA ARG A 54 6.90 -33.86 15.78
C ARG A 54 7.28 -33.72 17.25
N ASN A 55 7.10 -34.76 18.07
CA ASN A 55 7.27 -34.75 19.52
C ASN A 55 6.38 -33.70 20.25
N ILE A 56 5.20 -33.40 19.68
CA ILE A 56 4.21 -32.50 20.27
C ILE A 56 3.02 -33.34 20.77
N THR A 57 2.72 -33.28 22.07
CA THR A 57 1.51 -33.91 22.63
C THR A 57 0.32 -32.98 22.46
N SER A 58 -0.35 -33.05 21.30
CA SER A 58 -1.50 -32.19 20.97
C SER A 58 -2.46 -32.86 20.00
N THR A 59 -3.75 -32.56 20.13
CA THR A 59 -4.82 -32.92 19.17
C THR A 59 -5.27 -31.71 18.34
N ALA A 60 -4.55 -30.58 18.43
CA ALA A 60 -4.88 -29.37 17.70
C ALA A 60 -4.78 -29.60 16.19
N PRO A 61 -5.63 -28.93 15.39
CA PRO A 61 -5.58 -29.01 13.94
C PRO A 61 -4.23 -28.54 13.39
N LEU A 62 -3.86 -29.06 12.22
CA LEU A 62 -2.69 -28.61 11.46
C LEU A 62 -3.17 -27.99 10.15
N TYR A 63 -2.75 -26.75 9.89
CA TYR A 63 -3.11 -26.01 8.69
C TYR A 63 -1.99 -26.11 7.64
N ASP A 64 -2.35 -26.48 6.41
CA ASP A 64 -1.43 -26.56 5.28
C ASP A 64 -1.43 -25.25 4.49
N TYR A 65 -0.24 -24.68 4.29
CA TYR A 65 -0.01 -23.40 3.62
C TYR A 65 0.96 -23.53 2.43
N LYS A 66 1.12 -24.72 1.84
CA LYS A 66 2.08 -24.97 0.75
C LYS A 66 1.63 -24.40 -0.60
N MET A 67 0.31 -24.26 -0.82
CA MET A 67 -0.26 -23.85 -2.11
C MET A 67 -0.32 -22.34 -2.23
N ILE A 68 0.46 -21.77 -3.14
CA ILE A 68 0.63 -20.31 -3.31
C ILE A 68 -0.61 -19.66 -3.94
N ASP A 69 -1.30 -20.37 -4.83
CA ASP A 69 -2.50 -19.89 -5.52
C ASP A 69 -3.67 -19.61 -4.57
N THR A 70 -3.68 -20.27 -3.41
CA THR A 70 -4.74 -20.16 -2.41
C THR A 70 -4.85 -18.72 -1.89
N ASP A 71 -3.71 -18.03 -1.72
CA ASP A 71 -3.67 -16.62 -1.31
C ASP A 71 -4.48 -15.74 -2.29
N PHE A 72 -4.31 -15.96 -3.60
CA PHE A 72 -4.93 -15.15 -4.65
C PHE A 72 -6.42 -15.40 -4.87
N TYR A 73 -6.93 -16.57 -4.49
CA TYR A 73 -8.37 -16.85 -4.61
C TYR A 73 -9.21 -16.10 -3.58
N LEU A 74 -8.66 -15.77 -2.41
CA LEU A 74 -9.41 -15.11 -1.35
C LEU A 74 -9.91 -13.71 -1.78
N PRO A 75 -9.07 -12.78 -2.27
CA PRO A 75 -9.54 -11.49 -2.78
C PRO A 75 -10.59 -11.62 -3.89
N VAL A 76 -10.45 -12.61 -4.79
CA VAL A 76 -11.41 -12.87 -5.87
C VAL A 76 -12.78 -13.23 -5.28
N VAL A 77 -12.83 -14.16 -4.33
CA VAL A 77 -14.07 -14.57 -3.67
C VAL A 77 -14.71 -13.40 -2.90
N LEU A 78 -13.90 -12.62 -2.17
CA LEU A 78 -14.38 -11.44 -1.44
C LEU A 78 -14.98 -10.40 -2.39
N ALA A 79 -14.34 -10.13 -3.53
CA ALA A 79 -14.85 -9.22 -4.55
C ALA A 79 -16.15 -9.74 -5.19
N GLU A 80 -16.20 -11.02 -5.55
CA GLU A 80 -17.38 -11.63 -6.16
C GLU A 80 -18.62 -11.56 -5.27
N TYR A 81 -18.47 -11.72 -3.95
CA TYR A 81 -19.61 -11.64 -3.03
C TYR A 81 -19.84 -10.24 -2.47
N PHE A 82 -18.85 -9.65 -1.78
CA PHE A 82 -19.02 -8.42 -1.01
C PHE A 82 -18.99 -7.14 -1.84
N VAL A 83 -18.46 -7.16 -3.06
CA VAL A 83 -18.42 -6.00 -3.95
C VAL A 83 -19.49 -6.11 -5.04
N LYS A 84 -19.55 -7.24 -5.74
CA LYS A 84 -20.41 -7.38 -6.92
C LYS A 84 -21.87 -7.70 -6.58
N ARG A 85 -22.16 -8.44 -5.51
CA ARG A 85 -23.55 -8.82 -5.16
C ARG A 85 -24.22 -7.87 -4.18
N GLY A 86 -25.53 -7.66 -4.36
CA GLY A 86 -26.34 -6.78 -3.51
C GLY A 86 -26.40 -7.27 -2.06
N THR A 87 -26.66 -8.56 -1.87
CA THR A 87 -26.70 -9.21 -0.55
C THR A 87 -25.37 -9.06 0.18
N GLY A 88 -24.26 -9.40 -0.49
CA GLY A 88 -22.92 -9.27 0.08
C GLY A 88 -22.58 -7.84 0.46
N ARG A 89 -22.87 -6.84 -0.38
CA ARG A 89 -22.63 -5.42 -0.04
C ARG A 89 -23.30 -5.00 1.27
N GLN A 90 -24.52 -5.48 1.55
CA GLN A 90 -25.23 -5.19 2.79
C GLN A 90 -24.65 -5.93 4.00
N ARG A 91 -24.05 -7.11 3.77
CA ARG A 91 -23.48 -7.98 4.81
C ARG A 91 -22.02 -7.69 5.15
N LYS A 92 -21.28 -7.05 4.25
CA LYS A 92 -19.83 -6.85 4.32
C LYS A 92 -19.33 -6.35 5.68
N ASP A 93 -19.89 -5.26 6.21
CA ASP A 93 -19.38 -4.66 7.45
C ASP A 93 -19.60 -5.57 8.67
N ALA A 94 -20.80 -6.13 8.81
CA ALA A 94 -21.11 -7.07 9.89
C ALA A 94 -20.29 -8.36 9.80
N PHE A 95 -20.11 -8.89 8.59
CA PHE A 95 -19.32 -10.10 8.35
C PHE A 95 -17.85 -9.89 8.67
N LEU A 96 -17.23 -8.80 8.17
CA LEU A 96 -15.81 -8.52 8.42
C LEU A 96 -15.50 -8.15 9.87
N ALA A 97 -16.51 -7.71 10.64
CA ALA A 97 -16.42 -7.48 12.08
C ALA A 97 -16.60 -8.77 12.92
N THR A 98 -16.68 -9.94 12.30
CA THR A 98 -16.74 -11.22 13.02
C THR A 98 -15.35 -11.55 13.57
N GLU A 99 -15.25 -11.82 14.88
CA GLU A 99 -14.02 -12.29 15.51
C GLU A 99 -13.71 -13.72 15.08
N ALA A 100 -12.45 -14.00 14.76
CA ALA A 100 -11.98 -15.34 14.43
C ALA A 100 -11.87 -16.20 15.70
N THR A 101 -12.42 -17.42 15.63
CA THR A 101 -12.58 -18.30 16.79
C THR A 101 -12.05 -19.72 16.57
N VAL A 102 -11.73 -20.11 15.34
CA VAL A 102 -11.37 -21.49 15.00
C VAL A 102 -9.88 -21.75 15.22
N ASP A 103 -8.99 -20.91 14.69
CA ASP A 103 -7.56 -20.97 15.01
C ASP A 103 -7.31 -20.15 16.29
N PRO A 104 -6.93 -20.78 17.42
CA PRO A 104 -6.62 -20.04 18.65
C PRO A 104 -5.50 -19.03 18.46
N ALA A 105 -4.63 -19.21 17.47
CA ALA A 105 -3.64 -18.20 17.13
C ALA A 105 -4.31 -16.89 16.70
N ASN A 106 -5.48 -16.91 16.08
CA ASN A 106 -6.17 -15.73 15.55
C ASN A 106 -7.02 -14.97 16.59
N GLN A 107 -6.95 -15.33 17.87
CA GLN A 107 -7.68 -14.64 18.94
C GLN A 107 -7.49 -13.10 18.88
N GLY A 108 -8.60 -12.37 18.98
CA GLY A 108 -8.64 -10.90 18.94
C GLY A 108 -8.51 -10.28 17.54
N LEU A 109 -8.42 -11.10 16.47
CA LEU A 109 -8.50 -10.63 15.09
C LEU A 109 -9.90 -10.83 14.53
N HIS A 110 -10.36 -9.88 13.74
CA HIS A 110 -11.58 -10.02 12.97
C HIS A 110 -11.28 -10.53 11.56
N TYR A 111 -12.30 -11.02 10.88
CA TYR A 111 -12.25 -11.42 9.48
C TYR A 111 -11.69 -10.33 8.56
N GLY A 112 -12.00 -9.06 8.84
CA GLY A 112 -11.42 -7.91 8.13
C GLY A 112 -9.90 -7.80 8.30
N ASP A 113 -9.38 -8.05 9.51
CA ASP A 113 -7.94 -8.00 9.78
C ASP A 113 -7.22 -9.12 9.02
N LEU A 114 -7.78 -10.32 9.01
CA LEU A 114 -7.21 -11.49 8.31
C LEU A 114 -7.25 -11.33 6.80
N ALA A 115 -8.34 -10.80 6.25
CA ALA A 115 -8.45 -10.48 4.82
C ALA A 115 -7.41 -9.42 4.41
N LEU A 116 -7.21 -8.39 5.24
CA LEU A 116 -6.20 -7.36 5.01
C LEU A 116 -4.78 -7.93 5.03
N MET A 117 -4.46 -8.82 5.99
CA MET A 117 -3.15 -9.48 6.05
C MET A 117 -2.85 -10.27 4.78
N THR A 118 -3.83 -10.98 4.22
CA THR A 118 -3.65 -11.68 2.93
C THR A 118 -3.47 -10.69 1.77
N ALA A 119 -4.25 -9.61 1.72
CA ALA A 119 -4.09 -8.60 0.66
C ALA A 119 -2.71 -7.93 0.72
N GLU A 120 -2.24 -7.57 1.92
CA GLU A 120 -0.91 -7.02 2.15
C GLU A 120 0.15 -8.03 1.73
N ARG A 121 0.05 -9.30 2.14
CA ARG A 121 0.98 -10.36 1.72
C ARG A 121 1.17 -10.40 0.20
N ILE A 122 0.07 -10.36 -0.55
CA ILE A 122 0.08 -10.45 -2.01
C ILE A 122 0.79 -9.26 -2.64
N MET A 123 0.58 -8.06 -2.08
CA MET A 123 1.08 -6.81 -2.66
C MET A 123 2.39 -6.31 -2.02
N ASN A 124 2.83 -6.89 -0.90
CA ASN A 124 3.96 -6.38 -0.15
C ASN A 124 5.29 -6.70 -0.83
N ILE A 125 6.15 -5.69 -0.88
CA ILE A 125 7.51 -5.74 -1.37
C ILE A 125 8.41 -5.46 -0.17
N ASP A 126 9.36 -6.35 0.11
CA ASP A 126 10.40 -6.15 1.12
C ASP A 126 11.76 -6.43 0.46
N ILE A 127 12.56 -5.39 0.28
CA ILE A 127 13.86 -5.45 -0.39
C ILE A 127 14.94 -5.19 0.66
N ALA A 128 15.83 -6.16 0.85
CA ALA A 128 16.98 -6.02 1.74
C ALA A 128 17.84 -4.80 1.37
N ALA A 129 18.39 -4.11 2.37
CA ALA A 129 19.12 -2.84 2.22
C ALA A 129 20.17 -2.87 1.10
N GLU A 130 21.06 -3.85 1.10
CA GLU A 130 22.11 -4.02 0.07
C GLU A 130 21.51 -4.11 -1.34
N LYS A 131 20.44 -4.91 -1.51
CA LYS A 131 19.79 -5.04 -2.81
C LYS A 131 19.07 -3.75 -3.22
N ALA A 132 18.46 -3.06 -2.28
CA ALA A 132 17.80 -1.77 -2.51
C ALA A 132 18.81 -0.71 -2.97
N GLN A 133 20.00 -0.65 -2.37
CA GLN A 133 21.10 0.22 -2.79
C GLN A 133 21.52 -0.05 -4.25
N GLU A 134 21.71 -1.31 -4.61
CA GLU A 134 22.05 -1.70 -5.98
C GLU A 134 20.97 -1.27 -6.99
N LEU A 135 19.69 -1.49 -6.65
CA LEU A 135 18.56 -1.18 -7.54
C LEU A 135 18.47 0.32 -7.81
N VAL A 136 18.57 1.14 -6.76
CA VAL A 136 18.53 2.61 -6.89
C VAL A 136 19.72 3.10 -7.73
N GLN A 137 20.92 2.54 -7.51
CA GLN A 137 22.09 2.90 -8.31
C GLN A 137 21.94 2.50 -9.79
N SER A 138 21.37 1.32 -10.07
CA SER A 138 21.08 0.86 -11.43
C SER A 138 20.07 1.78 -12.11
N TYR A 139 19.01 2.15 -11.39
CA TYR A 139 17.99 3.07 -11.90
C TYR A 139 18.57 4.43 -12.33
N VAL A 140 19.45 5.02 -11.53
CA VAL A 140 20.10 6.30 -11.89
C VAL A 140 20.89 6.17 -13.19
N ASN A 141 21.63 5.07 -13.36
CA ASN A 141 22.39 4.82 -14.58
C ASN A 141 21.48 4.60 -15.80
N GLU A 142 20.40 3.83 -15.65
CA GLU A 142 19.46 3.48 -16.72
C GLU A 142 18.59 4.66 -17.16
N SER A 143 18.15 5.48 -16.21
CA SER A 143 17.32 6.67 -16.47
C SER A 143 18.12 7.88 -16.95
N ASN A 144 19.45 7.83 -16.90
CA ASN A 144 20.35 8.98 -17.08
C ASN A 144 19.97 10.14 -16.15
N PHE A 145 19.57 9.83 -14.92
CA PHE A 145 19.25 10.85 -13.93
C PHE A 145 20.50 11.63 -13.55
N GLY A 146 20.43 12.97 -13.62
CA GLY A 146 21.58 13.85 -13.39
C GLY A 146 21.96 14.06 -11.92
N GLY A 147 21.13 13.58 -10.98
CA GLY A 147 21.35 13.74 -9.54
C GLY A 147 22.00 12.53 -8.88
N SER A 148 22.27 12.66 -7.58
CA SER A 148 22.81 11.58 -6.76
C SER A 148 21.78 10.47 -6.54
N ALA A 149 22.25 9.21 -6.54
CA ALA A 149 21.43 8.07 -6.14
C ALA A 149 21.03 8.10 -4.66
N ASN A 150 21.87 8.72 -3.81
CA ASN A 150 21.74 8.74 -2.35
C ASN A 150 21.55 7.36 -1.73
N SER A 151 22.05 6.30 -2.38
CA SER A 151 21.88 4.90 -1.96
C SER A 151 22.38 4.65 -0.53
N ASP A 152 23.42 5.37 -0.09
CA ASP A 152 23.95 5.29 1.28
C ASP A 152 22.90 5.64 2.37
N ASN A 153 21.82 6.35 2.04
CA ASN A 153 20.72 6.62 2.96
C ASN A 153 19.92 5.35 3.31
N ILE A 154 19.99 4.31 2.47
CA ILE A 154 19.28 3.05 2.66
C ILE A 154 20.05 2.21 3.68
N THR A 155 19.62 2.27 4.95
CA THR A 155 20.28 1.59 6.08
C THR A 155 19.52 0.35 6.57
N ALA A 156 18.31 0.11 6.06
CA ALA A 156 17.45 -1.00 6.40
C ALA A 156 16.66 -1.49 5.18
N SER A 157 15.91 -2.59 5.33
CA SER A 157 15.00 -3.07 4.28
C SER A 157 14.01 -1.99 3.86
N VAL A 158 13.81 -1.84 2.55
CA VAL A 158 12.80 -0.95 1.97
C VAL A 158 11.51 -1.74 1.75
N ARG A 159 10.41 -1.28 2.35
CA ARG A 159 9.10 -1.92 2.26
C ARG A 159 8.08 -1.02 1.60
N PHE A 160 7.29 -1.54 0.67
CA PHE A 160 6.19 -0.81 0.04
C PHE A 160 5.21 -1.78 -0.62
N HIS A 161 4.09 -1.28 -1.15
CA HIS A 161 3.13 -2.11 -1.88
C HIS A 161 3.34 -1.95 -3.39
N GLY A 162 3.29 -3.07 -4.11
CA GLY A 162 3.27 -3.06 -5.56
C GLY A 162 1.98 -2.43 -6.09
N ILE A 163 2.03 -1.91 -7.32
CA ILE A 163 0.87 -1.24 -7.94
C ILE A 163 0.00 -2.19 -8.76
N ALA A 164 0.55 -3.34 -9.16
CA ALA A 164 -0.14 -4.36 -9.93
C ALA A 164 0.55 -5.72 -9.77
N LEU A 165 -0.21 -6.78 -10.04
CA LEU A 165 0.29 -8.13 -10.24
C LEU A 165 0.35 -8.42 -11.74
N ASP A 166 1.20 -9.37 -12.14
CA ASP A 166 1.29 -9.85 -13.53
C ASP A 166 1.45 -8.69 -14.54
N GLY A 167 2.41 -7.82 -14.25
CA GLY A 167 2.76 -6.70 -15.11
C GLY A 167 3.50 -7.16 -16.38
N ASN A 168 3.54 -6.27 -17.36
CA ASN A 168 4.36 -6.44 -18.57
C ASN A 168 5.81 -6.81 -18.23
N ASP A 169 6.50 -7.44 -19.18
CA ASP A 169 7.90 -7.85 -19.03
C ASP A 169 8.11 -8.87 -17.88
N ASN A 170 7.15 -9.78 -17.72
CA ASN A 170 7.14 -10.88 -16.75
C ASN A 170 7.33 -10.42 -15.29
N GLN A 171 6.80 -9.25 -14.94
CA GLN A 171 6.86 -8.72 -13.58
C GLN A 171 5.73 -9.35 -12.74
N SER A 172 6.07 -10.31 -11.88
CA SER A 172 5.06 -10.94 -11.00
C SER A 172 4.35 -9.91 -10.11
N ILE A 173 5.08 -8.89 -9.66
CA ILE A 173 4.58 -7.70 -8.98
C ILE A 173 5.28 -6.46 -9.53
N VAL A 174 4.51 -5.42 -9.84
CA VAL A 174 5.04 -4.16 -10.37
C VAL A 174 5.55 -3.30 -9.21
N ARG A 175 6.88 -3.19 -9.10
CA ARG A 175 7.58 -2.62 -7.93
C ARG A 175 7.84 -1.12 -8.08
N VAL A 176 6.79 -0.32 -7.85
CA VAL A 176 6.85 1.14 -7.88
C VAL A 176 6.42 1.69 -6.51
N MET A 177 7.34 2.30 -5.79
CA MET A 177 7.02 3.07 -4.57
C MET A 177 6.21 4.29 -5.00
N ASN A 178 5.12 4.62 -4.30
CA ASN A 178 4.15 5.60 -4.81
C ASN A 178 3.39 6.31 -3.68
N THR A 179 2.68 7.38 -4.04
CA THR A 179 1.89 8.18 -3.07
C THR A 179 0.48 7.64 -2.81
N ASP A 180 0.09 6.48 -3.35
CA ASP A 180 -1.25 5.91 -3.11
C ASP A 180 -1.45 5.48 -1.65
N ASP A 181 -0.38 5.43 -0.85
CA ASP A 181 -0.46 5.40 0.61
C ASP A 181 -1.38 6.52 1.16
N CYS A 182 -1.56 7.63 0.43
CA CYS A 182 -2.53 8.68 0.76
C CYS A 182 -3.98 8.19 0.87
N PHE A 183 -4.40 7.19 0.08
CA PHE A 183 -5.75 6.61 0.17
C PHE A 183 -5.96 5.94 1.51
N ARG A 184 -4.98 5.18 1.97
CA ARG A 184 -5.06 4.52 3.27
C ARG A 184 -5.01 5.53 4.40
N LEU A 185 -4.10 6.51 4.33
CA LEU A 185 -3.98 7.57 5.32
C LEU A 185 -5.27 8.38 5.47
N PHE A 186 -5.97 8.66 4.37
CA PHE A 186 -7.14 9.52 4.37
C PHE A 186 -8.47 8.78 4.57
N LEU A 187 -8.65 7.61 3.97
CA LEU A 187 -9.94 6.91 3.92
C LEU A 187 -10.10 5.84 5.00
N VAL A 188 -9.03 5.40 5.66
CA VAL A 188 -9.06 4.21 6.52
C VAL A 188 -8.58 4.54 7.94
N ASN A 189 -9.38 4.14 8.92
CA ASN A 189 -8.98 4.08 10.32
C ASN A 189 -8.77 2.62 10.70
N SER A 190 -7.56 2.11 10.50
CA SER A 190 -7.23 0.71 10.83
C SER A 190 -7.42 0.45 12.34
N THR A 191 -7.99 -0.72 12.65
CA THR A 191 -8.14 -1.27 14.01
C THR A 191 -6.94 -2.13 14.41
N ASN A 192 -6.19 -2.65 13.43
CA ASN A 192 -4.96 -3.39 13.68
C ASN A 192 -3.80 -2.42 13.97
N GLN A 193 -3.51 -2.24 15.25
CA GLN A 193 -2.55 -1.23 15.73
C GLN A 193 -1.11 -1.50 15.30
N LYS A 194 -0.66 -2.76 15.33
CA LYS A 194 0.70 -3.13 14.91
C LYS A 194 0.91 -2.86 13.43
N GLN A 195 -0.06 -3.25 12.61
CA GLN A 195 -0.05 -3.00 11.18
C GLN A 195 -0.07 -1.50 10.90
N LEU A 196 -0.97 -0.75 11.55
CA LEU A 196 -1.08 0.71 11.39
C LEU A 196 0.24 1.42 11.70
N THR A 197 0.89 1.04 12.81
CA THR A 197 2.18 1.62 13.23
C THR A 197 3.27 1.35 12.18
N SER A 198 3.36 0.12 11.67
CA SER A 198 4.33 -0.24 10.62
C SER A 198 4.07 0.52 9.31
N PHE A 199 2.80 0.69 8.93
CA PHE A 199 2.42 1.42 7.73
C PHE A 199 2.76 2.91 7.84
N LEU A 200 2.48 3.54 8.98
CA LEU A 200 2.78 4.95 9.20
C LEU A 200 4.29 5.23 9.22
N ASP A 201 5.07 4.35 9.84
CA ASP A 201 6.54 4.45 9.82
C ASP A 201 7.09 4.38 8.39
N GLN A 202 6.61 3.41 7.60
CA GLN A 202 6.95 3.24 6.19
C GLN A 202 6.56 4.47 5.36
N ALA A 203 5.30 4.91 5.43
CA ALA A 203 4.81 6.04 4.65
C ALA A 203 5.58 7.33 5.00
N ALA A 204 5.88 7.55 6.28
CA ALA A 204 6.69 8.69 6.70
C ALA A 204 8.13 8.62 6.16
N GLU A 205 8.76 7.43 6.17
CA GLU A 205 10.10 7.23 5.61
C GLU A 205 10.16 7.56 4.11
N HIS A 206 9.18 7.07 3.33
CA HIS A 206 9.12 7.33 1.89
C HIS A 206 9.01 8.82 1.55
N LEU A 207 8.33 9.59 2.42
CA LEU A 207 8.20 11.03 2.24
C LEU A 207 9.46 11.78 2.67
N LEU A 208 10.17 11.32 3.69
CA LEU A 208 11.36 12.01 4.19
C LEU A 208 12.59 11.78 3.31
N GLN A 209 12.66 10.65 2.61
CA GLN A 209 13.79 10.34 1.75
C GLN A 209 13.71 11.06 0.39
N PRO A 210 14.84 11.55 -0.14
CA PRO A 210 14.89 12.17 -1.46
C PRO A 210 14.74 11.13 -2.56
N PHE A 211 14.10 11.47 -3.67
CA PHE A 211 14.15 10.67 -4.89
C PHE A 211 15.62 10.52 -5.35
N PRO A 212 16.09 9.32 -5.74
CA PRO A 212 15.33 8.08 -5.99
C PRO A 212 15.21 7.09 -4.82
N VAL A 213 15.65 7.44 -3.61
CA VAL A 213 15.43 6.59 -2.41
C VAL A 213 13.99 6.68 -1.90
N GLY A 214 13.44 7.89 -1.85
CA GLY A 214 12.06 8.15 -1.47
C GLY A 214 11.28 8.84 -2.57
N LEU A 215 10.30 9.64 -2.17
CA LEU A 215 9.38 10.33 -3.07
C LEU A 215 9.64 11.84 -3.13
N SER A 216 10.47 12.40 -2.24
CA SER A 216 10.63 13.86 -2.12
C SER A 216 11.61 14.46 -3.11
N THR A 217 11.26 15.63 -3.62
CA THR A 217 12.07 16.53 -4.45
C THR A 217 11.83 17.97 -4.02
N SER A 218 12.63 18.93 -4.46
CA SER A 218 12.40 20.36 -4.17
C SER A 218 11.12 20.92 -4.81
N VAL A 219 10.60 20.27 -5.85
CA VAL A 219 9.35 20.66 -6.53
C VAL A 219 8.10 19.93 -6.00
N GLY A 220 8.24 19.08 -4.98
CA GLY A 220 7.14 18.33 -4.37
C GLY A 220 7.43 16.84 -4.18
N VAL A 221 6.38 16.06 -3.99
CA VAL A 221 6.46 14.61 -3.77
C VAL A 221 5.96 13.88 -5.03
N LEU A 222 6.79 13.01 -5.58
CA LEU A 222 6.50 12.28 -6.82
C LEU A 222 5.44 11.21 -6.59
N VAL A 223 4.53 11.03 -7.55
CA VAL A 223 3.47 10.02 -7.46
C VAL A 223 3.96 8.60 -7.66
N ALA A 224 5.07 8.43 -8.39
CA ALA A 224 5.69 7.14 -8.65
C ALA A 224 7.21 7.25 -8.60
N ASN A 225 7.83 6.29 -7.94
CA ASN A 225 9.27 6.04 -7.88
C ASN A 225 9.54 4.59 -8.36
N PRO A 226 10.03 4.44 -9.60
CA PRO A 226 10.32 3.15 -10.22
C PRO A 226 11.70 2.56 -9.86
N ALA A 227 12.49 3.21 -8.99
CA ALA A 227 13.90 2.87 -8.76
C ALA A 227 14.15 1.46 -8.20
N TYR A 228 13.12 0.85 -7.60
CA TYR A 228 13.17 -0.49 -7.02
C TYR A 228 12.75 -1.61 -8.00
N GLY A 229 12.45 -1.24 -9.25
CA GLY A 229 11.92 -2.13 -10.28
C GLY A 229 12.92 -3.15 -10.81
N GLY A 230 14.20 -2.79 -10.92
CA GLY A 230 15.31 -3.67 -11.32
C GLY A 230 15.31 -4.17 -12.77
N ASP A 231 14.33 -3.78 -13.57
CA ASP A 231 14.27 -4.01 -15.01
C ASP A 231 14.29 -2.64 -15.74
N PRO A 232 15.06 -2.48 -16.83
CA PRO A 232 15.10 -1.22 -17.59
C PRO A 232 13.73 -0.72 -18.08
N VAL A 233 12.71 -1.58 -18.17
CA VAL A 233 11.34 -1.15 -18.50
C VAL A 233 10.79 -0.13 -17.50
N TYR A 234 11.18 -0.22 -16.22
CA TYR A 234 10.73 0.70 -15.19
C TYR A 234 11.22 2.13 -15.47
N ALA A 235 12.51 2.31 -15.75
CA ALA A 235 13.07 3.60 -16.14
C ALA A 235 12.51 4.12 -17.48
N ARG A 236 12.23 3.22 -18.42
CA ARG A 236 11.68 3.57 -19.74
C ARG A 236 10.23 4.03 -19.69
N ASN A 237 9.40 3.43 -18.82
CA ASN A 237 7.96 3.67 -18.80
C ASN A 237 7.54 4.71 -17.75
N PHE A 238 8.25 4.82 -16.63
CA PHE A 238 7.96 5.77 -15.54
C PHE A 238 8.92 6.95 -15.59
N THR A 239 8.80 7.75 -16.64
CA THR A 239 9.62 8.94 -16.90
C THR A 239 8.97 10.20 -16.34
N SER A 240 9.72 11.30 -16.24
CA SER A 240 9.18 12.58 -15.77
C SER A 240 8.19 13.21 -16.76
N ASN A 241 8.18 12.78 -18.03
CA ASN A 241 7.20 13.23 -19.02
C ASN A 241 5.98 12.30 -19.17
N ALA A 242 5.89 11.20 -18.42
CA ALA A 242 4.71 10.33 -18.42
C ALA A 242 3.66 10.83 -17.42
N TYR A 243 2.37 10.81 -17.81
CA TYR A 243 1.27 11.36 -17.00
C TYR A 243 1.12 10.72 -15.60
N HIS A 244 1.50 9.45 -15.46
CA HIS A 244 1.59 8.72 -14.20
C HIS A 244 3.02 8.24 -13.89
N GLY A 245 4.03 8.92 -14.45
CA GLY A 245 5.44 8.64 -14.20
C GLY A 245 5.96 9.35 -12.95
N THR A 246 7.22 9.77 -12.99
CA THR A 246 7.88 10.51 -11.90
C THR A 246 7.45 11.98 -11.90
N VAL A 247 6.15 12.22 -11.79
CA VAL A 247 5.51 13.56 -11.79
C VAL A 247 4.92 13.89 -10.42
N VAL A 248 4.56 15.14 -10.21
CA VAL A 248 3.88 15.59 -8.99
C VAL A 248 2.45 15.98 -9.34
N TRP A 249 1.50 15.53 -8.53
CA TRP A 249 0.09 15.85 -8.70
C TRP A 249 -0.46 16.60 -7.49
N SER A 250 -1.20 17.68 -7.77
CA SER A 250 -1.71 18.55 -6.70
C SER A 250 -2.66 17.83 -5.75
N TRP A 251 -3.58 17.01 -6.29
CA TRP A 251 -4.56 16.34 -5.44
C TRP A 251 -3.92 15.26 -4.55
N GLN A 252 -2.95 14.47 -5.03
CA GLN A 252 -2.24 13.52 -4.18
C GLN A 252 -1.52 14.23 -3.03
N LEU A 253 -0.83 15.36 -3.29
CA LEU A 253 -0.20 16.13 -2.20
C LEU A 253 -1.23 16.56 -1.15
N SER A 254 -2.37 17.08 -1.60
CA SER A 254 -3.43 17.54 -0.69
C SER A 254 -4.06 16.40 0.13
N MET A 255 -4.27 15.24 -0.50
CA MET A 255 -4.86 14.07 0.15
C MET A 255 -3.86 13.41 1.10
N LEU A 256 -2.58 13.38 0.74
CA LEU A 256 -1.51 12.93 1.59
C LEU A 256 -1.37 13.82 2.83
N ALA A 257 -1.37 15.14 2.67
CA ALA A 257 -1.32 16.09 3.77
C ALA A 257 -2.53 15.97 4.70
N ALA A 258 -3.73 15.89 4.13
CA ALA A 258 -4.97 15.69 4.89
C ALA A 258 -5.00 14.32 5.58
N GLY A 259 -4.46 13.28 4.94
CA GLY A 259 -4.35 11.93 5.50
C GLY A 259 -3.41 11.87 6.69
N LEU A 260 -2.21 12.46 6.59
CA LEU A 260 -1.27 12.56 7.72
C LEU A 260 -1.87 13.37 8.87
N ALA A 261 -2.49 14.52 8.60
CA ALA A 261 -3.20 15.29 9.62
C ALA A 261 -4.30 14.46 10.29
N ARG A 262 -5.12 13.75 9.51
CA ARG A 262 -6.16 12.87 10.02
C ARG A 262 -5.60 11.80 10.96
N GLN A 263 -4.49 11.17 10.61
CA GLN A 263 -3.91 10.14 11.47
C GLN A 263 -3.35 10.75 12.75
N LEU A 264 -2.63 11.88 12.68
CA LEU A 264 -2.11 12.59 13.85
C LEU A 264 -3.23 13.09 14.78
N ASP A 265 -4.35 13.57 14.24
CA ASP A 265 -5.52 14.02 15.02
C ASP A 265 -6.11 12.89 15.90
N ARG A 266 -6.01 11.63 15.46
CA ARG A 266 -6.43 10.47 16.25
C ARG A 266 -5.67 10.31 17.57
N CYS A 267 -4.48 10.91 17.69
CA CYS A 267 -3.72 10.90 18.95
C CYS A 267 -4.39 11.72 20.08
N SER A 268 -5.42 12.51 19.76
CA SER A 268 -6.26 13.21 20.74
C SER A 268 -7.65 12.60 20.91
N SER A 269 -7.91 11.43 20.31
CA SER A 269 -9.21 10.75 20.38
C SER A 269 -9.37 9.89 21.64
N ALA A 270 -10.58 9.38 21.89
CA ALA A 270 -10.84 8.48 23.02
C ALA A 270 -10.12 7.13 22.88
N ASP A 271 -10.02 6.63 21.64
CA ASP A 271 -9.36 5.37 21.29
C ASP A 271 -8.01 5.68 20.61
N ILE A 272 -7.02 6.05 21.44
CA ILE A 272 -5.70 6.49 20.99
C ILE A 272 -4.97 5.33 20.30
N PRO A 273 -4.55 5.47 19.03
CA PRO A 273 -3.76 4.45 18.33
C PRO A 273 -2.37 4.24 18.95
N ASP A 274 -1.84 3.01 18.89
CA ASP A 274 -0.57 2.65 19.52
C ASP A 274 0.62 3.49 19.01
N PHE A 275 0.62 3.83 17.70
CA PHE A 275 1.69 4.63 17.10
C PHE A 275 1.85 6.01 17.75
N CYS A 276 0.79 6.56 18.36
CA CYS A 276 0.83 7.84 19.06
C CYS A 276 1.69 7.79 20.33
N ASN A 277 1.81 6.60 20.94
CA ASN A 277 2.65 6.36 22.11
C ASN A 277 4.06 5.88 21.73
N ASP A 278 4.27 5.44 20.49
CA ASP A 278 5.61 5.19 19.94
C ASP A 278 6.25 6.53 19.57
N THR A 279 7.11 7.04 20.44
CA THR A 279 7.75 8.35 20.25
C THR A 279 8.57 8.44 18.96
N THR A 280 9.10 7.31 18.47
CA THR A 280 9.90 7.25 17.24
C THR A 280 8.99 7.40 16.03
N VAL A 281 7.95 6.57 15.94
CA VAL A 281 7.02 6.58 14.81
C VAL A 281 6.18 7.86 14.81
N HIS A 282 5.60 8.24 15.95
CA HIS A 282 4.84 9.49 16.06
C HIS A 282 5.68 10.72 15.67
N GLY A 283 6.93 10.79 16.15
CA GLY A 283 7.87 11.85 15.79
C GLY A 283 8.18 11.88 14.30
N LYS A 284 8.42 10.70 13.69
CA LYS A 284 8.69 10.57 12.25
C LYS A 284 7.47 10.99 11.41
N VAL A 285 6.26 10.58 11.78
CA VAL A 285 5.02 10.95 11.07
C VAL A 285 4.79 12.46 11.14
N ARG A 286 5.00 13.08 12.30
CA ARG A 286 4.93 14.54 12.44
C ARG A 286 6.01 15.25 11.62
N LEU A 287 7.22 14.70 11.57
CA LEU A 287 8.30 15.24 10.72
C LEU A 287 7.92 15.16 9.24
N ALA A 288 7.40 14.02 8.78
CA ALA A 288 6.94 13.83 7.40
C ALA A 288 5.79 14.78 7.03
N TYR A 289 4.84 14.99 7.95
CA TYR A 289 3.77 15.98 7.78
C TYR A 289 4.33 17.39 7.54
N ASN A 290 5.27 17.83 8.38
CA ASN A 290 5.87 19.15 8.26
C ASN A 290 6.75 19.29 7.02
N HIS A 291 7.56 18.28 6.71
CA HIS A 291 8.36 18.23 5.49
C HIS A 291 7.49 18.34 4.23
N LEU A 292 6.37 17.60 4.17
CA LEU A 292 5.41 17.70 3.08
C LEU A 292 4.83 19.12 2.96
N TRP A 293 4.44 19.73 4.08
CA TRP A 293 3.92 21.10 4.05
C TRP A 293 4.97 22.14 3.68
N ASP A 294 6.23 21.96 4.08
CA ASP A 294 7.32 22.84 3.69
C ASP A 294 7.55 22.78 2.17
N LEU A 295 7.47 21.58 1.57
CA LEU A 295 7.50 21.41 0.11
C LEU A 295 6.29 22.05 -0.59
N ILE A 296 5.07 21.82 -0.06
CA ILE A 296 3.84 22.43 -0.58
C ILE A 296 3.94 23.97 -0.52
N ASP A 297 4.46 24.50 0.58
CA ASP A 297 4.56 25.93 0.85
C ASP A 297 5.59 26.60 -0.05
N ALA A 298 6.73 25.94 -0.28
CA ALA A 298 7.75 26.38 -1.23
C ALA A 298 7.21 26.44 -2.68
N ASN A 299 6.25 25.58 -3.02
CA ASN A 299 5.67 25.44 -4.35
C ASN A 299 4.26 26.07 -4.49
N ARG A 300 3.85 26.96 -3.58
CA ARG A 300 2.50 27.58 -3.54
C ARG A 300 2.03 28.16 -4.87
N ALA A 301 2.95 28.74 -5.65
CA ALA A 301 2.64 29.34 -6.95
C ALA A 301 2.13 28.33 -8.00
N HIS A 302 2.35 27.03 -7.76
CA HIS A 302 2.06 25.95 -8.71
C HIS A 302 0.92 25.03 -8.27
N LEU A 303 0.42 25.16 -7.04
CA LEU A 303 -0.57 24.24 -6.46
C LEU A 303 -1.91 24.23 -7.20
N SER A 304 -2.20 25.28 -7.98
CA SER A 304 -3.39 25.32 -8.82
C SER A 304 -3.27 24.51 -10.11
N SER A 305 -2.05 24.07 -10.48
CA SER A 305 -1.84 23.14 -11.60
C SER A 305 -2.36 21.75 -11.23
N GLU A 306 -2.89 21.01 -12.21
CA GLU A 306 -3.30 19.61 -12.00
C GLU A 306 -2.09 18.72 -11.67
N VAL A 307 -1.10 18.76 -12.55
CA VAL A 307 0.09 17.92 -12.56
C VAL A 307 1.25 18.75 -13.11
N TRP A 308 2.43 18.56 -12.53
CA TRP A 308 3.66 19.12 -13.03
C TRP A 308 4.77 18.10 -12.98
N SER A 309 5.84 18.44 -13.68
CA SER A 309 7.04 17.64 -13.77
C SER A 309 8.24 18.50 -13.37
N TRP A 310 9.41 18.01 -13.70
CA TRP A 310 10.69 18.62 -13.40
C TRP A 310 11.70 18.30 -14.50
N VAL A 311 12.68 19.19 -14.62
CA VAL A 311 13.98 18.91 -15.23
C VAL A 311 15.02 19.01 -14.13
N TYR A 312 16.07 18.20 -14.20
CA TYR A 312 17.14 18.24 -13.21
C TYR A 312 18.29 19.10 -13.73
N ASN A 313 18.46 20.29 -13.16
CA ASN A 313 19.41 21.31 -13.59
C ASN A 313 20.19 21.83 -12.38
N ALA A 314 21.49 22.12 -12.55
CA ALA A 314 22.31 22.76 -11.52
C ALA A 314 22.19 22.10 -10.12
N GLU A 315 22.18 20.76 -10.09
CA GLU A 315 22.09 19.93 -8.88
C GLU A 315 20.72 19.96 -8.16
N ASP A 316 19.67 20.52 -8.77
CA ASP A 316 18.32 20.55 -8.18
C ASP A 316 17.21 20.26 -9.21
N PHE A 317 16.01 19.97 -8.70
CA PHE A 317 14.79 19.82 -9.49
C PHE A 317 14.21 21.20 -9.82
N GLU A 318 14.02 21.48 -11.10
CA GLU A 318 13.40 22.71 -11.57
C GLU A 318 11.97 22.42 -12.05
N TYR A 319 10.99 23.12 -11.47
CA TYR A 319 9.59 22.98 -11.83
C TYR A 319 9.40 23.11 -13.35
N THR A 320 8.68 22.17 -13.94
CA THR A 320 8.37 22.21 -15.37
C THR A 320 6.91 21.80 -15.60
N PRO A 321 6.08 22.60 -16.30
CA PRO A 321 4.75 22.14 -16.71
C PRO A 321 4.86 20.84 -17.51
N LEU A 322 4.09 19.82 -17.18
CA LEU A 322 4.17 18.51 -17.87
C LEU A 322 3.97 18.65 -19.39
N GLY A 323 3.02 19.50 -19.82
CA GLY A 323 2.76 19.76 -21.23
C GLY A 323 3.88 20.51 -21.97
N ALA A 324 4.88 21.04 -21.27
CA ALA A 324 6.07 21.64 -21.86
C ALA A 324 7.16 20.60 -22.19
N LEU A 325 7.07 19.39 -21.63
CA LEU A 325 7.96 18.29 -21.95
C LEU A 325 7.50 17.56 -23.22
N PRO A 326 8.42 17.05 -24.05
CA PRO A 326 8.03 16.17 -25.15
C PRO A 326 7.30 14.95 -24.59
N PRO A 327 6.18 14.51 -25.19
CA PRO A 327 5.44 13.35 -24.68
C PRO A 327 6.28 12.07 -24.78
N PRO A 328 5.94 11.02 -24.00
CA PRO A 328 6.52 9.69 -24.18
C PRO A 328 6.36 9.21 -25.62
N ALA A 329 7.31 8.39 -26.09
CA ALA A 329 7.29 7.89 -27.46
C ALA A 329 5.95 7.23 -27.81
N GLY A 330 5.32 7.68 -28.89
CA GLY A 330 4.01 7.16 -29.33
C GLY A 330 2.79 7.74 -28.62
N GLN A 331 2.95 8.73 -27.72
CA GLN A 331 1.85 9.41 -27.05
C GLN A 331 1.68 10.86 -27.52
N SER A 332 0.50 11.42 -27.30
CA SER A 332 0.22 12.85 -27.53
C SER A 332 0.60 13.70 -26.31
N PRO A 333 0.95 14.99 -26.48
CA PRO A 333 1.17 15.90 -25.36
C PRO A 333 -0.03 15.92 -24.41
N THR A 334 0.25 15.93 -23.11
CA THR A 334 -0.79 15.98 -22.08
C THR A 334 -1.10 17.42 -21.68
N GLU A 335 -2.38 17.78 -21.62
CA GLU A 335 -2.86 19.06 -21.09
C GLU A 335 -2.86 19.00 -19.54
N SER A 336 -2.45 20.06 -18.86
CA SER A 336 -2.38 20.17 -17.38
C SER A 336 -3.16 21.38 -16.84
N ASN A 337 -4.09 21.89 -17.64
CA ASN A 337 -4.84 23.11 -17.34
C ASN A 337 -5.83 22.91 -16.19
N ILE A 338 -6.06 23.99 -15.44
CA ILE A 338 -6.97 24.08 -14.29
C ILE A 338 -8.43 23.97 -14.74
N ARG A 339 -8.89 22.76 -15.06
CA ARG A 339 -10.29 22.52 -15.46
C ARG A 339 -11.01 21.51 -14.57
N GLN A 340 -10.26 20.74 -13.79
CA GLN A 340 -10.77 19.56 -13.11
C GLN A 340 -10.77 19.74 -11.59
N LEU A 341 -11.64 19.00 -10.89
CA LEU A 341 -11.80 19.11 -9.44
C LEU A 341 -10.48 18.91 -8.68
N TRP A 342 -9.63 18.03 -9.19
CA TRP A 342 -8.32 17.74 -8.62
C TRP A 342 -7.30 18.88 -8.72
N SER A 343 -7.57 19.94 -9.50
CA SER A 343 -6.76 21.17 -9.53
C SER A 343 -7.13 22.17 -8.43
N LEU A 344 -8.19 21.90 -7.64
CA LEU A 344 -8.78 22.86 -6.69
C LEU A 344 -8.72 22.41 -5.23
N THR A 345 -8.06 21.29 -4.92
CA THR A 345 -8.08 20.69 -3.58
C THR A 345 -7.48 21.59 -2.49
N PHE A 346 -6.45 22.38 -2.83
CA PHE A 346 -5.82 23.35 -1.92
C PHE A 346 -6.68 24.58 -1.61
N LEU A 347 -7.88 24.73 -2.18
CA LEU A 347 -8.88 25.67 -1.66
C LEU A 347 -9.41 25.23 -0.29
N ALA A 348 -9.46 23.93 -0.03
CA ALA A 348 -10.02 23.33 1.18
C ALA A 348 -8.95 22.82 2.16
N VAL A 349 -7.81 22.34 1.65
CA VAL A 349 -6.75 21.77 2.49
C VAL A 349 -5.75 22.84 2.92
N ARG A 350 -5.50 22.95 4.23
CA ARG A 350 -4.55 23.90 4.83
C ARG A 350 -3.69 23.18 5.87
N ARG A 351 -2.49 23.73 6.11
CA ARG A 351 -1.62 23.27 7.20
C ARG A 351 -2.33 23.48 8.53
N ASP A 352 -2.26 22.48 9.38
CA ASP A 352 -2.66 22.57 10.77
C ASP A 352 -1.49 23.13 11.56
N GLU A 353 -1.63 24.37 12.03
CA GLU A 353 -0.59 25.06 12.80
C GLU A 353 -0.34 24.40 14.17
N ALA A 354 -1.26 23.58 14.70
CA ALA A 354 -1.04 22.84 15.95
C ALA A 354 -0.03 21.69 15.77
N LEU A 355 0.13 21.19 14.55
CA LEU A 355 1.05 20.10 14.21
C LEU A 355 2.44 20.59 13.77
N ARG A 356 2.63 21.92 13.68
CA ARG A 356 3.87 22.54 13.23
C ARG A 356 5.07 22.27 14.13
#